data_AF-A0AAD5VRY7-F1
#
_entry.id   AF-A0AAD5VRY7-F1
#
_cell.length_a   1.000
_cell.length_b   1.000
_cell.length_c   1.000
_cell.angle_alpha   90.00
_cell.angle_beta   90.00
_cell.angle_gamma   90.00
#
_symmetry.space_group_name_H-M   'P 1'
#
loop_
_entity.id
_entity.type
_entity.pdbx_description
1 polymer ?
#
loop_
_entity_poly.entity_id
_entity_poly.type
_entity_poly.pdbx_seq_one_letter_code
_entity_poly.pdbx_strand_id
1 'polypeptide(L)'
;MAITSPRKHKSAKSKGQMGKDGTPREYRCCVCPDRPLCKECPVHSKKKRSVGPQVTIKISLLSPELDTNASVGPQASAVHPFQENAMIDPHLLAISGAEADTHTLTKEVSPDDSGSQLDKDDDNDWAEDDDPNHNNVKTAANETNRTTDATNNSQESAGKSSSGGEVVKKDFGCVQGVWRGNQIFDDLKQLHPLRAPSENLAQVSKRFQHMMCEIIICAENLSVETGCWIYIAGQHATAVTPFLHYASPRLCAKAGPELQVLQNNCSHLMKVLMSAHRHEVMEVSMELEAKKQELDCSEQLAKAATQALQEQQRMIDKKDALINRIKSLIPIEA
;
A
#
# COMPACT_ATOMS: atom_id res chain seq x y z
N MET A 1 -10.09 -11.46 54.73
CA MET A 1 -8.78 -10.79 54.90
C MET A 1 -7.97 -11.01 53.63
N ALA A 2 -7.84 -9.99 52.79
CA ALA A 2 -7.16 -10.08 51.51
C ALA A 2 -5.67 -9.74 51.67
N ILE A 3 -4.79 -10.67 51.30
CA ILE A 3 -3.33 -10.50 51.37
C ILE A 3 -2.85 -10.04 49.99
N THR A 4 -2.59 -8.75 49.83
CA THR A 4 -1.98 -8.19 48.61
C THR A 4 -0.45 -8.30 48.70
N SER A 5 0.14 -9.01 47.74
CA SER A 5 1.58 -9.23 47.62
C SER A 5 2.30 -8.03 46.97
N PRO A 6 3.47 -7.58 47.47
CA PRO A 6 4.14 -6.39 46.97
C PRO A 6 4.90 -6.64 45.65
N ARG A 7 4.56 -5.88 44.60
CA ARG A 7 5.26 -5.83 43.31
C ARG A 7 6.66 -5.20 43.48
N LYS A 8 7.71 -6.00 43.26
CA LYS A 8 9.10 -5.53 43.19
C LYS A 8 9.35 -4.78 41.88
N HIS A 9 9.58 -3.48 41.94
CA HIS A 9 10.09 -2.68 40.82
C HIS A 9 11.56 -3.04 40.53
N LYS A 10 11.83 -3.72 39.42
CA LYS A 10 13.20 -3.89 38.89
C LYS A 10 13.64 -2.56 38.25
N SER A 11 14.52 -1.83 38.94
CA SER A 11 15.25 -0.69 38.38
C SER A 11 16.18 -1.18 37.26
N ALA A 12 15.90 -0.76 36.03
CA ALA A 12 16.75 -1.05 34.87
C ALA A 12 18.03 -0.21 34.97
N LYS A 13 19.14 -0.83 35.40
CA LYS A 13 20.49 -0.26 35.27
C LYS A 13 20.80 -0.09 33.77
N SER A 14 20.76 1.14 33.28
CA SER A 14 21.19 1.47 31.92
C SER A 14 22.67 1.16 31.77
N LYS A 15 23.03 0.20 30.91
CA LYS A 15 24.42 -0.04 30.50
C LYS A 15 24.92 1.20 29.76
N GLY A 16 25.74 2.01 30.41
CA GLY A 16 26.37 3.18 29.78
C GLY A 16 27.29 2.73 28.66
N GLN A 17 27.11 3.29 27.46
CA GLN A 17 28.05 3.08 26.35
C GLN A 17 29.38 3.75 26.70
N MET A 18 30.44 2.95 26.78
CA MET A 18 31.82 3.41 26.93
C MET A 18 32.28 4.04 25.60
N GLY A 19 32.95 5.18 25.67
CA GLY A 19 33.62 5.77 24.51
C GLY A 19 34.78 4.89 24.03
N LYS A 20 35.29 5.16 22.81
CA LYS A 20 36.45 4.45 22.25
C LYS A 20 37.69 4.54 23.15
N ASP A 21 37.75 5.56 24.00
CA ASP A 21 38.87 5.83 24.90
C ASP A 21 38.67 5.22 26.31
N GLY A 22 37.65 4.38 26.49
CA GLY A 22 37.32 3.78 27.79
C GLY A 22 36.73 4.73 28.82
N THR A 23 36.55 6.02 28.48
CA THR A 23 35.84 6.99 29.32
C THR A 23 34.32 6.87 29.10
N PRO A 24 33.51 6.98 30.16
CA PRO A 24 32.06 7.05 30.02
C PRO A 24 31.69 8.22 29.11
N ARG A 25 30.95 7.97 28.03
CA ARG A 25 30.48 9.07 27.16
C ARG A 25 29.53 9.96 27.95
N GLU A 26 30.02 11.14 28.32
CA GLU A 26 29.22 12.19 28.90
C GLU A 26 28.33 12.77 27.79
N TYR A 27 27.09 12.30 27.72
CA TYR A 27 26.13 12.81 26.77
C TYR A 27 25.77 14.26 27.14
N ARG A 28 26.03 15.18 26.20
CA ARG A 28 25.73 16.62 26.34
C ARG A 28 24.49 16.99 25.54
N CYS A 29 23.78 18.02 25.98
CA CYS A 29 22.62 18.54 25.26
C CYS A 29 23.05 19.18 23.94
N CYS A 30 22.47 18.77 22.80
CA CYS A 30 22.82 19.32 21.48
C CYS A 30 22.55 20.83 21.33
N VAL A 31 21.69 21.39 22.18
CA VAL A 31 21.31 22.82 22.17
C VAL A 31 22.10 23.62 23.22
N CYS A 32 22.66 22.96 24.24
CA CYS A 32 23.40 23.61 25.33
C CYS A 32 24.68 22.79 25.63
N PRO A 33 25.80 23.05 24.92
CA PRO A 33 26.99 22.20 24.96
C PRO A 33 27.67 22.14 26.34
N ASP A 34 27.39 23.10 27.22
CA ASP A 34 27.98 23.17 28.57
C ASP A 34 27.18 22.40 29.63
N ARG A 35 26.09 21.73 29.27
CA ARG A 35 25.21 21.06 30.25
C ARG A 35 24.98 19.57 29.94
N PRO A 36 24.92 18.71 30.99
CA PRO A 36 24.62 17.30 30.83
C PRO A 36 23.21 17.08 30.27
N LEU A 37 22.98 15.88 29.72
CA LEU A 37 21.75 15.43 29.01
C LEU A 37 20.43 16.12 29.37
N CYS A 38 19.61 16.31 28.33
CA CYS A 38 18.33 17.02 28.31
C CYS A 38 17.30 16.69 29.41
N LYS A 39 17.42 15.58 30.15
CA LYS A 39 16.47 15.22 31.22
C LYS A 39 16.57 16.15 32.44
N GLU A 40 17.74 16.76 32.66
CA GLU A 40 17.98 17.68 33.78
C GLU A 40 18.09 19.15 33.34
N CYS A 41 18.00 19.42 32.03
CA CYS A 41 18.07 20.77 31.52
C CYS A 41 16.74 21.52 31.78
N PRO A 42 16.73 22.58 32.61
CA PRO A 42 15.50 23.34 32.91
C PRO A 42 14.88 24.04 31.70
N VAL A 43 15.67 24.22 30.63
CA VAL A 43 15.20 24.73 29.33
C VAL A 43 14.29 23.73 28.61
N HIS A 44 14.50 22.42 28.84
CA HIS A 44 13.73 21.36 28.17
C HIS A 44 12.74 20.63 29.10
N SER A 45 12.95 20.63 30.43
CA SER A 45 12.05 19.94 31.37
C SER A 45 10.67 20.60 31.52
N LYS A 46 10.53 21.88 31.14
CA LYS A 46 9.27 22.64 31.29
C LYS A 46 8.31 22.59 30.11
N LYS A 47 8.63 21.89 29.01
CA LYS A 47 7.70 21.76 27.86
C LYS A 47 6.79 20.53 27.97
N LYS A 48 6.18 20.30 29.14
CA LYS A 48 4.94 19.50 29.20
C LYS A 48 3.85 20.37 28.57
N ARG A 49 3.48 20.03 27.33
CA ARG A 49 2.40 20.66 26.58
C ARG A 49 1.14 20.69 27.46
N SER A 50 0.76 21.86 27.96
CA SER A 50 -0.64 22.11 28.34
C SER A 50 -1.44 22.00 27.04
N VAL A 51 -2.25 20.96 26.92
CA VAL A 51 -3.26 20.85 25.86
C VAL A 51 -4.22 22.02 26.08
N GLY A 52 -4.10 23.05 25.24
CA GLY A 52 -5.05 24.16 25.20
C GLY A 52 -6.42 23.66 24.74
N PRO A 53 -7.51 24.38 25.07
CA PRO A 53 -8.87 23.98 24.72
C PRO A 53 -8.99 23.85 23.20
N GLN A 54 -9.56 22.73 22.76
CA GLN A 54 -9.87 22.50 21.35
C GLN A 54 -10.84 23.57 20.86
N VAL A 55 -10.40 24.37 19.89
CA VAL A 55 -11.28 25.29 19.16
C VAL A 55 -12.10 24.43 18.20
N THR A 56 -13.36 24.17 18.54
CA THR A 56 -14.34 23.57 17.64
C THR A 56 -14.69 24.58 16.56
N ILE A 57 -14.04 24.49 15.40
CA ILE A 57 -14.44 25.25 14.21
C ILE A 57 -15.69 24.57 13.65
N LYS A 58 -16.87 25.18 13.89
CA LYS A 58 -18.10 24.83 13.19
C LYS A 58 -17.98 25.29 11.74
N ILE A 59 -17.60 24.37 10.85
CA ILE A 59 -17.68 24.59 9.41
C ILE A 59 -19.15 24.44 9.03
N SER A 60 -19.81 25.57 8.77
CA SER A 60 -21.15 25.58 8.17
C SER A 60 -21.00 25.22 6.69
N LEU A 61 -21.46 24.03 6.33
CA LEU A 61 -21.61 23.60 4.93
C LEU A 61 -22.75 24.43 4.31
N LEU A 62 -22.38 25.52 3.63
CA LEU A 62 -23.26 26.19 2.67
C LEU A 62 -23.16 25.43 1.35
N SER A 63 -24.20 24.66 1.04
CA SER A 63 -24.45 24.12 -0.28
C SER A 63 -24.65 25.28 -1.27
N PRO A 64 -23.98 25.32 -2.42
CA PRO A 64 -24.33 26.27 -3.46
C PRO A 64 -25.60 25.78 -4.16
N GLU A 65 -26.69 26.53 -4.01
CA GLU A 65 -27.86 26.42 -4.88
C GLU A 65 -27.44 26.85 -6.30
N LEU A 66 -27.54 25.92 -7.24
CA LEU A 66 -27.36 26.20 -8.67
C LEU A 66 -28.67 26.78 -9.20
N ASP A 67 -28.73 28.11 -9.30
CA ASP A 67 -29.73 28.83 -10.05
C ASP A 67 -29.64 28.45 -11.54
N THR A 68 -30.54 27.58 -11.97
CA THR A 68 -30.76 27.24 -13.38
C THR A 68 -31.91 28.08 -13.92
N ASN A 69 -31.62 29.32 -14.35
CA ASN A 69 -32.54 30.11 -15.17
C ASN A 69 -31.76 30.98 -16.16
N ALA A 70 -31.38 30.40 -17.29
CA ALA A 70 -31.00 31.15 -18.49
C ALA A 70 -31.67 30.50 -19.71
N SER A 71 -32.86 31.01 -20.00
CA SER A 71 -33.57 30.84 -21.26
C SER A 71 -32.78 31.51 -22.39
N VAL A 72 -32.13 30.72 -23.24
CA VAL A 72 -31.60 31.15 -24.54
C VAL A 72 -32.23 30.29 -25.63
N GLY A 73 -32.92 30.95 -26.56
CA GLY A 73 -33.68 30.33 -27.62
C GLY A 73 -32.85 29.61 -28.70
N PRO A 74 -33.51 28.90 -29.62
CA PRO A 74 -32.85 27.98 -30.53
C PRO A 74 -32.31 28.73 -31.75
N GLN A 75 -30.99 28.68 -31.97
CA GLN A 75 -30.42 28.83 -33.30
C GLN A 75 -29.95 27.48 -33.81
N ALA A 76 -30.60 27.05 -34.89
CA ALA A 76 -30.21 25.91 -35.69
C ALA A 76 -28.84 26.18 -36.33
N SER A 77 -27.91 25.24 -36.18
CA SER A 77 -26.73 25.17 -37.05
C SER A 77 -26.27 23.73 -37.20
N ALA A 78 -26.46 23.27 -38.44
CA ALA A 78 -25.69 22.30 -39.20
C ALA A 78 -25.04 21.12 -38.46
N VAL A 79 -25.70 19.99 -38.66
CA VAL A 79 -25.20 18.61 -38.63
C VAL A 79 -23.86 18.49 -39.37
N HIS A 80 -22.83 18.01 -38.67
CA HIS A 80 -21.70 17.29 -39.26
C HIS A 80 -21.69 15.88 -38.66
N PRO A 81 -21.84 14.81 -39.46
CA PRO A 81 -21.66 13.45 -38.97
C PRO A 81 -20.17 13.16 -38.79
N PHE A 82 -19.78 12.87 -37.56
CA PHE A 82 -18.48 12.33 -37.21
C PHE A 82 -18.46 10.85 -37.63
N GLN A 83 -17.63 10.53 -38.61
CA GLN A 83 -17.52 9.20 -39.20
C GLN A 83 -16.58 8.36 -38.33
N GLU A 84 -17.18 7.48 -37.53
CA GLU A 84 -16.50 6.49 -36.69
C GLU A 84 -16.02 5.32 -37.57
N ASN A 85 -14.75 5.33 -37.96
CA ASN A 85 -14.12 4.19 -38.60
C ASN A 85 -13.74 3.14 -37.54
N ALA A 86 -14.72 2.33 -37.15
CA ALA A 86 -14.47 1.03 -36.52
C ALA A 86 -14.23 0.00 -37.64
N MET A 87 -12.96 -0.23 -37.96
CA MET A 87 -12.52 -1.30 -38.85
C MET A 87 -12.53 -2.61 -38.06
N ILE A 88 -13.69 -3.26 -38.00
CA ILE A 88 -13.86 -4.63 -37.48
C ILE A 88 -13.61 -5.58 -38.65
N ASP A 89 -12.59 -6.42 -38.51
CA ASP A 89 -12.15 -7.43 -39.46
C ASP A 89 -13.09 -8.65 -39.44
N PRO A 90 -13.79 -9.01 -40.54
CA PRO A 90 -14.79 -10.07 -40.56
C PRO A 90 -14.28 -11.36 -41.24
N HIS A 91 -13.09 -11.84 -40.85
CA HIS A 91 -12.56 -13.11 -41.35
C HIS A 91 -12.01 -13.99 -40.22
N LEU A 92 -12.92 -14.65 -39.48
CA LEU A 92 -12.61 -15.88 -38.73
C LEU A 92 -13.90 -16.64 -38.40
N LEU A 93 -14.56 -17.15 -39.45
CA LEU A 93 -15.47 -18.29 -39.36
C LEU A 93 -14.80 -19.46 -40.08
N ALA A 94 -14.42 -20.50 -39.32
CA ALA A 94 -14.55 -21.92 -39.68
C ALA A 94 -13.65 -22.79 -38.81
N ILE A 95 -14.11 -23.19 -37.62
CA ILE A 95 -13.91 -24.57 -37.14
C ILE A 95 -15.20 -24.99 -36.44
N SER A 96 -16.01 -25.75 -37.18
CA SER A 96 -17.11 -26.57 -36.73
C SER A 96 -16.61 -27.76 -35.90
N GLY A 97 -17.32 -28.11 -34.83
CA GLY A 97 -17.33 -29.47 -34.32
C GLY A 97 -17.47 -29.60 -32.81
N ALA A 98 -18.72 -29.69 -32.32
CA ALA A 98 -19.12 -30.62 -31.27
C ALA A 98 -20.63 -30.45 -31.02
N GLU A 99 -21.40 -31.41 -31.51
CA GLU A 99 -22.78 -31.64 -31.13
C GLU A 99 -22.80 -32.11 -29.67
N ALA A 100 -23.53 -31.39 -28.82
CA ALA A 100 -23.94 -31.88 -27.51
C ALA A 100 -25.39 -31.47 -27.29
N ASP A 101 -26.26 -32.45 -27.52
CA ASP A 101 -27.68 -32.41 -27.19
C ASP A 101 -27.88 -32.02 -25.72
N THR A 102 -28.52 -30.88 -25.50
CA THR A 102 -29.09 -30.52 -24.20
C THR A 102 -30.59 -30.37 -24.36
N HIS A 103 -31.30 -31.40 -23.91
CA HIS A 103 -32.75 -31.39 -23.76
C HIS A 103 -33.17 -30.23 -22.84
N THR A 104 -33.86 -29.26 -23.43
CA THR A 104 -34.54 -28.17 -22.73
C THR A 104 -35.79 -28.74 -22.06
N LEU A 105 -35.74 -28.95 -20.75
CA LEU A 105 -36.93 -29.25 -19.95
C LEU A 105 -37.51 -27.93 -19.42
N THR A 106 -38.45 -27.35 -20.15
CA THR A 106 -39.30 -26.25 -19.68
C THR A 106 -40.21 -26.78 -18.58
N LYS A 107 -39.92 -26.41 -17.32
CA LYS A 107 -40.85 -26.60 -16.20
C LYS A 107 -41.52 -25.26 -15.91
N GLU A 108 -42.76 -25.17 -16.36
CA GLU A 108 -43.70 -24.12 -15.99
C GLU A 108 -43.89 -24.14 -14.46
N VAL A 109 -43.70 -22.99 -13.81
CA VAL A 109 -44.05 -22.77 -12.41
C VAL A 109 -45.15 -21.72 -12.41
N SER A 110 -46.34 -22.15 -11.99
CA SER A 110 -47.50 -21.31 -11.72
C SER A 110 -47.29 -20.48 -10.44
N PRO A 111 -47.94 -19.30 -10.31
CA PRO A 111 -47.90 -18.49 -9.10
C PRO A 111 -49.15 -18.75 -8.23
N ASP A 112 -48.98 -19.47 -7.12
CA ASP A 112 -49.92 -19.47 -5.98
C ASP A 112 -49.17 -18.79 -4.83
N ASP A 113 -49.54 -17.56 -4.44
CA ASP A 113 -50.62 -17.25 -3.49
C ASP A 113 -50.55 -18.07 -2.20
N SER A 114 -50.06 -17.44 -1.13
CA SER A 114 -50.55 -17.57 0.26
C SER A 114 -49.62 -16.80 1.20
N GLY A 115 -50.18 -15.78 1.85
CA GLY A 115 -49.53 -15.08 2.95
C GLY A 115 -49.33 -15.94 4.20
N SER A 116 -48.25 -15.65 4.91
CA SER A 116 -48.05 -15.95 6.33
C SER A 116 -47.16 -14.83 6.87
N GLN A 117 -47.72 -13.87 7.59
CA GLN A 117 -47.99 -13.95 9.03
C GLN A 117 -46.71 -13.72 9.85
N LEU A 118 -46.77 -12.59 10.55
CA LEU A 118 -45.83 -12.03 11.51
C LEU A 118 -45.48 -13.02 12.63
N ASP A 119 -44.19 -13.26 12.81
CA ASP A 119 -43.50 -13.54 14.07
C ASP A 119 -42.19 -12.71 13.94
N LYS A 120 -41.95 -11.57 14.60
CA LYS A 120 -41.83 -11.30 16.05
C LYS A 120 -40.99 -12.33 16.78
N ASP A 121 -39.80 -11.85 17.15
CA ASP A 121 -38.93 -12.24 18.26
C ASP A 121 -37.62 -12.88 17.80
N ASP A 122 -36.64 -12.01 17.47
CA ASP A 122 -35.22 -12.34 17.55
C ASP A 122 -34.52 -11.24 18.37
N ASP A 123 -34.48 -11.50 19.67
CA ASP A 123 -33.59 -10.86 20.63
C ASP A 123 -32.14 -11.10 20.20
N ASN A 124 -31.59 -10.17 19.42
CA ASN A 124 -30.17 -10.16 19.09
C ASN A 124 -29.41 -9.54 20.27
N ASP A 125 -29.23 -10.37 21.31
CA ASP A 125 -28.34 -10.17 22.44
C ASP A 125 -26.89 -10.23 21.91
N TRP A 126 -26.38 -9.09 21.46
CA TRP A 126 -24.96 -8.93 21.13
C TRP A 126 -24.18 -8.95 22.45
N ALA A 127 -23.87 -10.17 22.89
CA ALA A 127 -22.86 -10.42 23.88
C ALA A 127 -21.56 -9.70 23.47
N GLU A 128 -21.13 -8.78 24.32
CA GLU A 128 -19.81 -8.18 24.31
C GLU A 128 -18.77 -9.26 24.64
N ASP A 129 -18.43 -10.11 23.67
CA ASP A 129 -17.35 -11.08 23.80
C ASP A 129 -16.00 -10.43 23.40
N ASP A 130 -15.24 -10.14 24.45
CA ASP A 130 -13.79 -10.31 24.58
C ASP A 130 -12.88 -9.82 23.44
N ASP A 131 -12.37 -8.62 23.68
CA ASP A 131 -11.14 -8.02 23.19
C ASP A 131 -9.96 -9.03 23.15
N PRO A 132 -9.52 -9.54 21.98
CA PRO A 132 -8.34 -10.38 21.91
C PRO A 132 -7.10 -9.49 21.92
N ASN A 133 -6.65 -9.23 23.14
CA ASN A 133 -5.28 -8.93 23.54
C ASN A 133 -4.25 -9.53 22.55
N HIS A 134 -3.72 -8.69 21.65
CA HIS A 134 -2.65 -9.04 20.72
C HIS A 134 -1.38 -9.36 21.52
N ASN A 135 -1.24 -10.64 21.87
CA ASN A 135 -0.06 -11.19 22.49
C ASN A 135 1.14 -11.11 21.54
N ASN A 136 2.13 -10.39 22.05
CA ASN A 136 3.51 -10.28 21.66
C ASN A 136 4.16 -11.67 21.50
N VAL A 137 4.20 -12.20 20.28
CA VAL A 137 4.99 -13.40 19.96
C VAL A 137 6.47 -13.01 19.92
N LYS A 138 7.14 -13.26 21.06
CA LYS A 138 8.59 -13.40 21.15
C LYS A 138 8.98 -14.75 20.55
N THR A 139 9.48 -14.75 19.32
CA THR A 139 10.32 -15.84 18.82
C THR A 139 11.74 -15.66 19.37
N ALA A 140 12.08 -16.52 20.34
CA ALA A 140 13.43 -16.75 20.80
C ALA A 140 14.09 -17.88 20.01
N ALA A 141 15.42 -17.84 19.97
CA ALA A 141 16.36 -18.85 19.49
C ALA A 141 16.58 -18.97 17.97
N ASN A 142 17.65 -18.32 17.49
CA ASN A 142 18.78 -19.09 16.96
C ASN A 142 20.07 -18.24 17.04
N GLU A 143 20.84 -18.45 18.11
CA GLU A 143 22.21 -17.93 18.24
C GLU A 143 23.15 -18.97 17.61
N THR A 144 23.77 -18.61 16.48
CA THR A 144 24.99 -19.29 16.00
C THR A 144 26.09 -18.26 15.79
N ASN A 145 27.05 -18.29 16.72
CA ASN A 145 28.48 -18.02 16.58
C ASN A 145 28.95 -17.08 15.47
N ARG A 146 29.37 -15.88 15.86
CA ARG A 146 30.45 -15.15 15.18
C ARG A 146 31.46 -14.60 16.20
N THR A 147 32.54 -15.35 16.34
CA THR A 147 33.85 -14.92 16.80
C THR A 147 34.34 -13.77 15.91
N THR A 148 34.52 -12.58 16.49
CA THR A 148 35.30 -11.52 15.85
C THR A 148 36.62 -11.40 16.60
N ASP A 149 37.65 -11.98 16.00
CA ASP A 149 39.04 -11.70 16.35
C ASP A 149 39.32 -10.21 16.12
N ALA A 150 39.90 -9.62 17.16
CA ALA A 150 40.48 -8.29 17.13
C ALA A 150 41.76 -8.33 16.31
N THR A 151 41.82 -7.56 15.21
CA THR A 151 43.08 -7.22 14.58
C THR A 151 43.15 -5.70 14.45
N ASN A 152 44.00 -5.12 15.30
CA ASN A 152 44.52 -3.78 15.20
C ASN A 152 45.11 -3.55 13.81
N ASN A 153 44.75 -2.45 13.16
CA ASN A 153 45.59 -1.87 12.11
C ASN A 153 45.41 -0.35 12.10
N SER A 154 46.23 0.31 12.92
CA SER A 154 46.62 1.70 12.71
C SER A 154 47.69 1.71 11.63
N GLN A 155 47.32 2.13 10.43
CA GLN A 155 48.29 2.43 9.38
C GLN A 155 47.99 3.81 8.82
N GLU A 156 48.74 4.78 9.33
CA GLU A 156 49.06 6.02 8.64
C GLU A 156 49.48 5.68 7.21
N SER A 157 48.75 6.20 6.22
CA SER A 157 49.20 6.17 4.83
C SER A 157 49.15 7.58 4.27
N ALA A 158 50.37 8.03 3.97
CA ALA A 158 50.72 9.25 3.28
C ALA A 158 49.91 9.43 2.00
N GLY A 159 49.66 10.70 1.69
CA GLY A 159 48.90 11.16 0.52
C GLY A 159 49.36 10.48 -0.76
N LYS A 160 48.49 9.61 -1.27
CA LYS A 160 48.58 9.10 -2.63
C LYS A 160 47.68 9.97 -3.49
N SER A 161 48.28 11.00 -4.08
CA SER A 161 47.73 11.83 -5.14
C SER A 161 47.28 10.91 -6.29
N SER A 162 46.01 10.55 -6.26
CA SER A 162 45.39 9.75 -7.32
C SER A 162 45.27 10.62 -8.56
N SER A 163 46.07 10.24 -9.55
CA SER A 163 45.99 10.66 -10.94
C SER A 163 44.53 10.71 -11.41
N GLY A 164 44.13 11.85 -11.97
CA GLY A 164 42.76 12.18 -12.38
C GLY A 164 42.21 11.22 -13.43
N GLY A 165 41.66 10.09 -12.97
CA GLY A 165 40.77 9.26 -13.76
C GLY A 165 39.49 10.04 -14.01
N GLU A 166 39.18 10.27 -15.29
CA GLU A 166 37.93 10.85 -15.73
C GLU A 166 36.77 10.04 -15.13
N VAL A 167 36.10 10.63 -14.13
CA VAL A 167 34.93 10.01 -13.50
C VAL A 167 33.82 10.06 -14.55
N VAL A 168 33.66 8.96 -15.29
CA VAL A 168 32.53 8.77 -16.19
C VAL A 168 31.26 8.92 -15.36
N LYS A 169 30.63 10.09 -15.47
CA LYS A 169 29.35 10.38 -14.80
C LYS A 169 28.32 9.45 -15.42
N LYS A 170 27.84 8.49 -14.64
CA LYS A 170 26.72 7.64 -15.06
C LYS A 170 25.51 8.53 -15.30
N ASP A 171 24.94 8.44 -16.50
CA ASP A 171 23.68 9.09 -16.83
C ASP A 171 22.54 8.24 -16.26
N PHE A 172 21.69 8.85 -15.42
CA PHE A 172 20.52 8.20 -14.82
C PHE A 172 19.21 8.56 -15.54
N GLY A 173 19.29 9.30 -16.65
CA GLY A 173 18.13 9.78 -17.40
C GLY A 173 17.57 11.10 -16.88
N CYS A 174 16.42 11.50 -17.40
CA CYS A 174 15.74 12.76 -17.05
C CYS A 174 14.57 12.52 -16.08
N VAL A 175 14.22 13.54 -15.30
CA VAL A 175 13.05 13.51 -14.40
C VAL A 175 11.78 13.65 -15.23
N GLN A 176 10.93 12.64 -15.22
CA GLN A 176 9.67 12.66 -15.96
C GLN A 176 8.60 13.51 -15.27
N GLY A 177 7.68 14.07 -16.06
CA GLY A 177 6.51 14.79 -15.54
C GLY A 177 6.80 16.20 -15.00
N VAL A 178 7.98 16.76 -15.27
CA VAL A 178 8.31 18.14 -14.92
C VAL A 178 7.87 19.07 -16.05
N TRP A 179 7.21 20.16 -15.69
CA TRP A 179 6.69 21.15 -16.64
C TRP A 179 7.21 22.54 -16.31
N ARG A 180 7.45 23.35 -17.34
CA ARG A 180 7.75 24.78 -17.25
C ARG A 180 6.66 25.55 -18.00
N GLY A 181 5.64 25.98 -17.28
CA GLY A 181 4.41 26.49 -17.90
C GLY A 181 3.70 25.38 -18.66
N ASN A 182 3.40 25.59 -19.95
CA ASN A 182 2.73 24.60 -20.80
C ASN A 182 3.71 23.70 -21.59
N GLN A 183 5.01 23.78 -21.29
CA GLN A 183 6.04 23.00 -21.97
C GLN A 183 6.62 21.95 -21.01
N ILE A 184 6.88 20.76 -21.54
CA ILE A 184 7.59 19.70 -20.82
C ILE A 184 9.03 20.16 -20.61
N PHE A 185 9.58 19.92 -19.41
CA PHE A 185 10.93 20.32 -19.04
C PHE A 185 11.87 19.11 -18.97
N ASP A 186 12.27 18.62 -20.14
CA ASP A 186 13.06 17.38 -20.29
C ASP A 186 14.56 17.51 -19.92
N ASP A 187 15.05 18.74 -19.73
CA ASP A 187 16.48 18.99 -19.44
C ASP A 187 16.88 18.67 -18.00
N LEU A 188 15.93 18.35 -17.11
CA LEU A 188 16.22 18.08 -15.71
C LEU A 188 16.78 16.66 -15.53
N LYS A 189 18.10 16.54 -15.48
CA LYS A 189 18.80 15.26 -15.28
C LYS A 189 18.65 14.71 -13.86
N GLN A 190 18.45 13.40 -13.74
CA GLN A 190 18.47 12.69 -12.48
C GLN A 190 19.90 12.62 -11.93
N LEU A 191 20.10 13.10 -10.70
CA LEU A 191 21.41 13.06 -10.03
C LEU A 191 21.73 11.68 -9.42
N HIS A 192 20.68 10.91 -9.12
CA HIS A 192 20.77 9.61 -8.47
C HIS A 192 19.78 8.64 -9.12
N PRO A 193 20.08 7.33 -9.13
CA PRO A 193 19.15 6.33 -9.65
C PRO A 193 17.88 6.31 -8.80
N LEU A 194 16.73 6.14 -9.45
CA LEU A 194 15.45 5.95 -8.76
C LEU A 194 15.52 4.69 -7.89
N ARG A 195 14.98 4.80 -6.67
CA ARG A 195 14.86 3.64 -5.78
C ARG A 195 13.70 2.77 -6.28
N ALA A 196 13.90 1.46 -6.29
CA ALA A 196 12.81 0.51 -6.52
C ALA A 196 11.65 0.75 -5.53
N PRO A 197 10.39 0.54 -5.96
CA PRO A 197 9.24 0.51 -5.07
C PRO A 197 9.48 -0.49 -3.92
N SER A 198 9.08 -0.14 -2.70
CA SER A 198 9.19 -1.04 -1.56
C SER A 198 7.87 -1.75 -1.32
N GLU A 199 7.92 -3.06 -1.07
CA GLU A 199 6.76 -3.89 -0.77
C GLU A 199 6.14 -3.58 0.61
N ASN A 200 6.93 -3.02 1.54
CA ASN A 200 6.46 -2.71 2.89
C ASN A 200 5.76 -1.36 2.95
N LEU A 201 4.43 -1.37 2.83
CA LEU A 201 3.58 -0.17 2.85
C LEU A 201 3.81 0.73 4.08
N ALA A 202 4.06 0.16 5.26
CA ALA A 202 4.30 0.94 6.48
C ALA A 202 5.62 1.72 6.39
N GLN A 203 6.67 1.12 5.84
CA GLN A 203 7.94 1.79 5.60
C GLN A 203 7.81 2.87 4.52
N VAL A 204 7.06 2.61 3.45
CA VAL A 204 6.82 3.59 2.38
C VAL A 204 6.08 4.81 2.92
N SER A 205 4.98 4.61 3.67
CA SER A 205 4.20 5.70 4.26
C SER A 205 5.04 6.55 5.23
N LYS A 206 5.82 5.90 6.12
CA LYS A 206 6.74 6.60 7.03
C LYS A 206 7.81 7.41 6.27
N ARG A 207 8.36 6.82 5.20
CA ARG A 207 9.34 7.48 4.35
C ARG A 207 8.73 8.67 3.61
N PHE A 208 7.52 8.52 3.06
CA PHE A 208 6.80 9.60 2.42
C PHE A 208 6.63 10.80 3.37
N GLN A 209 6.16 10.56 4.59
CA GLN A 209 6.01 11.64 5.58
C GLN A 209 7.34 12.34 5.89
N HIS A 210 8.42 11.57 6.07
CA HIS A 210 9.74 12.13 6.30
C HIS A 210 10.23 12.99 5.13
N MET A 211 10.19 12.45 3.91
CA MET A 211 10.65 13.15 2.70
C MET A 211 9.79 14.38 2.41
N MET A 212 8.46 14.30 2.59
CA MET A 212 7.57 15.45 2.39
C MET A 212 7.87 16.58 3.38
N CYS A 213 8.17 16.26 4.64
CA CYS A 213 8.62 17.27 5.60
C CYS A 213 9.92 17.95 5.16
N GLU A 214 10.91 17.19 4.68
CA GLU A 214 12.17 17.75 4.16
C GLU A 214 11.92 18.65 2.95
N ILE A 215 11.08 18.22 2.00
CA ILE A 215 10.69 19.01 0.83
C ILE A 215 10.02 20.32 1.26
N ILE A 216 9.08 20.28 2.21
CA ILE A 216 8.38 21.47 2.72
C ILE A 216 9.37 22.44 3.38
N ILE A 217 10.31 21.95 4.19
CA ILE A 217 11.33 22.80 4.83
C ILE A 217 12.23 23.46 3.77
N CYS A 218 12.68 22.71 2.76
CA CYS A 218 13.46 23.25 1.65
C CYS A 218 12.68 24.31 0.86
N ALA A 219 11.41 24.05 0.59
CA ALA A 219 10.52 24.98 -0.10
C ALA A 219 10.27 26.25 0.72
N GLU A 220 10.12 26.12 2.03
CA GLU A 220 9.97 27.24 2.95
C GLU A 220 11.20 28.13 2.91
N ASN A 221 12.38 27.56 3.12
CA ASN A 221 13.65 28.28 3.05
C ASN A 221 13.83 29.00 1.70
N LEU A 222 13.61 28.28 0.60
CA LEU A 222 13.72 28.85 -0.75
C LEU A 222 12.74 30.01 -0.96
N SER A 223 11.51 29.88 -0.48
CA SER A 223 10.48 30.92 -0.63
C SER A 223 10.79 32.17 0.18
N VAL A 224 11.39 32.02 1.37
CA VAL A 224 11.79 33.13 2.23
C VAL A 224 13.02 33.83 1.64
N GLU A 225 14.01 33.07 1.20
CA GLU A 225 15.26 33.60 0.64
C GLU A 225 15.04 34.36 -0.67
N THR A 226 14.23 33.81 -1.58
CA THR A 226 14.03 34.37 -2.92
C THR A 226 12.76 35.20 -3.05
N GLY A 227 11.87 35.14 -2.05
CA GLY A 227 10.56 35.77 -2.10
C GLY A 227 9.64 35.18 -3.18
N CYS A 228 9.86 33.94 -3.64
CA CYS A 228 9.05 33.33 -4.69
C CYS A 228 7.69 32.80 -4.19
N TRP A 229 6.78 32.58 -5.14
CA TRP A 229 5.49 31.94 -4.89
C TRP A 229 5.64 30.44 -5.07
N ILE A 230 5.44 29.67 -4.00
CA ILE A 230 5.54 28.22 -4.02
C ILE A 230 4.26 27.63 -3.42
N TYR A 231 3.73 26.61 -4.10
CA TYR A 231 2.70 25.73 -3.59
C TYR A 231 3.16 24.29 -3.79
N ILE A 232 3.11 23.49 -2.73
CA ILE A 232 3.44 22.06 -2.77
C ILE A 232 2.29 21.32 -2.11
N ALA A 233 1.82 20.25 -2.76
CA ALA A 233 0.83 19.35 -2.19
C ALA A 233 1.22 17.90 -2.52
N GLY A 234 0.96 16.98 -1.60
CA GLY A 234 1.21 15.56 -1.81
C GLY A 234 0.38 14.67 -0.89
N GLN A 235 -0.03 13.53 -1.42
CA GLN A 235 -0.69 12.47 -0.67
C GLN A 235 -0.10 11.12 -1.08
N HIS A 236 0.10 10.24 -0.10
CA HIS A 236 0.48 8.86 -0.36
C HIS A 236 -0.76 8.02 -0.70
N ALA A 237 -0.66 7.12 -1.68
CA ALA A 237 -1.78 6.31 -2.18
C ALA A 237 -2.44 5.42 -1.10
N THR A 238 -1.73 5.10 -0.02
CA THR A 238 -2.29 4.34 1.12
C THR A 238 -2.45 5.18 2.39
N ALA A 239 -2.24 6.50 2.32
CA ALA A 239 -2.42 7.34 3.49
C ALA A 239 -3.91 7.46 3.86
N VAL A 240 -4.20 7.19 5.13
CA VAL A 240 -5.50 7.48 5.77
C VAL A 240 -5.59 8.97 6.14
N THR A 241 -4.45 9.61 6.38
CA THR A 241 -4.37 11.02 6.74
C THR A 241 -4.69 11.93 5.55
N PRO A 242 -5.22 13.14 5.77
CA PRO A 242 -5.40 14.12 4.71
C PRO A 242 -4.06 14.46 4.05
N PHE A 243 -4.12 14.98 2.81
CA PHE A 243 -2.93 15.39 2.06
C PHE A 243 -2.16 16.50 2.79
N LEU A 244 -0.85 16.46 2.66
CA LEU A 244 0.04 17.49 3.18
C LEU A 244 0.20 18.57 2.12
N HIS A 245 0.17 19.83 2.53
CA HIS A 245 0.44 20.94 1.63
C HIS A 245 1.20 22.06 2.35
N TYR A 246 1.91 22.85 1.54
CA TYR A 246 2.62 24.05 1.92
C TYR A 246 2.34 25.13 0.89
N ALA A 247 2.13 26.35 1.36
CA ALA A 247 1.99 27.55 0.53
C ALA A 247 2.90 28.64 1.09
N SER A 248 3.69 29.28 0.23
CA SER A 248 4.66 30.28 0.70
C SER A 248 3.97 31.49 1.31
N PRO A 249 4.57 32.17 2.32
CA PRO A 249 3.96 33.32 2.97
C PRO A 249 3.52 34.42 1.99
N ARG A 250 4.32 34.64 0.94
CA ARG A 250 4.02 35.63 -0.09
C ARG A 250 2.82 35.24 -0.95
N LEU A 251 2.65 33.95 -1.24
CA LEU A 251 1.48 33.45 -1.96
C LEU A 251 0.22 33.60 -1.10
N CYS A 252 0.28 33.17 0.17
CA CYS A 252 -0.82 33.32 1.12
C CYS A 252 -1.26 34.78 1.30
N ALA A 253 -0.31 35.72 1.36
CA ALA A 253 -0.59 37.14 1.54
C ALA A 253 -1.20 37.80 0.29
N LYS A 254 -0.93 37.30 -0.91
CA LYS A 254 -1.33 37.93 -2.17
C LYS A 254 -2.55 37.29 -2.83
N ALA A 255 -2.72 35.98 -2.67
CA ALA A 255 -3.73 35.20 -3.37
C ALA A 255 -4.47 34.25 -2.41
N GLY A 256 -4.81 34.74 -1.22
CA GLY A 256 -5.47 33.93 -0.18
C GLY A 256 -6.77 33.28 -0.66
N PRO A 257 -7.72 34.02 -1.27
CA PRO A 257 -8.96 33.45 -1.80
C PRO A 257 -8.71 32.40 -2.91
N GLU A 258 -7.83 32.71 -3.87
CA GLU A 258 -7.49 31.80 -4.97
C GLU A 258 -6.77 30.55 -4.48
N LEU A 259 -5.92 30.69 -3.45
CA LEU A 259 -5.24 29.57 -2.79
C LEU A 259 -6.24 28.63 -2.13
N GLN A 260 -7.33 29.15 -1.54
CA GLN A 260 -8.39 28.31 -0.98
C GLN A 260 -9.11 27.50 -2.08
N VAL A 261 -9.41 28.12 -3.22
CA VAL A 261 -9.98 27.43 -4.39
C VAL A 261 -9.02 26.35 -4.89
N LEU A 262 -7.72 26.67 -5.02
CA LEU A 262 -6.69 25.72 -5.42
C LEU A 262 -6.61 24.54 -4.45
N GLN A 263 -6.61 24.81 -3.13
CA GLN A 263 -6.55 23.77 -2.11
C GLN A 263 -7.79 22.86 -2.14
N ASN A 264 -8.99 23.41 -2.37
CA ASN A 264 -10.22 22.63 -2.53
C ASN A 264 -10.15 21.75 -3.78
N ASN A 265 -9.68 22.28 -4.90
CA ASN A 265 -9.49 21.53 -6.14
C ASN A 265 -8.47 20.40 -5.97
N CYS A 266 -7.33 20.68 -5.32
CA CYS A 266 -6.34 19.66 -4.98
C CYS A 266 -6.92 18.59 -4.04
N SER A 267 -7.70 19.00 -3.02
CA SER A 267 -8.36 18.05 -2.12
C SER A 267 -9.32 17.14 -2.87
N HIS A 268 -10.12 17.70 -3.77
CA HIS A 268 -11.06 16.94 -4.60
C HIS A 268 -10.31 15.97 -5.52
N LEU A 269 -9.29 16.44 -6.23
CA LEU A 269 -8.44 15.60 -7.09
C LEU A 269 -7.85 14.42 -6.33
N MET A 270 -7.26 14.67 -5.15
CA MET A 270 -6.65 13.60 -4.35
C MET A 270 -7.71 12.58 -3.89
N LYS A 271 -8.94 13.02 -3.54
CA LYS A 271 -10.04 12.10 -3.22
C LYS A 271 -10.43 11.23 -4.41
N VAL A 272 -10.52 11.81 -5.61
CA VAL A 272 -10.83 11.08 -6.85
C VAL A 272 -9.75 10.03 -7.12
N LEU A 273 -8.47 10.41 -7.05
CA LEU A 273 -7.35 9.48 -7.23
C LEU A 273 -7.34 8.35 -6.20
N MET A 274 -7.59 8.67 -4.93
CA MET A 274 -7.69 7.67 -3.86
C MET A 274 -8.88 6.72 -4.06
N SER A 275 -10.00 7.23 -4.57
CA SER A 275 -11.17 6.41 -4.88
C SER A 275 -10.89 5.47 -6.05
N ALA A 276 -10.30 5.98 -7.13
CA ALA A 276 -9.90 5.18 -8.28
C ALA A 276 -8.91 4.07 -7.87
N HIS A 277 -7.90 4.41 -7.09
CA HIS A 277 -6.93 3.43 -6.60
C HIS A 277 -7.58 2.33 -5.74
N ARG A 278 -8.53 2.68 -4.86
CA ARG A 278 -9.26 1.68 -4.06
C ARG A 278 -10.10 0.76 -4.95
N HIS A 279 -10.70 1.30 -6.00
CA HIS A 279 -11.45 0.50 -6.97
C HIS A 279 -10.54 -0.49 -7.69
N GLU A 280 -9.38 -0.05 -8.19
CA GLU A 280 -8.38 -0.92 -8.82
C GLU A 280 -7.93 -2.05 -7.88
N VAL A 281 -7.62 -1.72 -6.63
CA VAL A 281 -7.20 -2.73 -5.64
C VAL A 281 -8.33 -3.74 -5.36
N MET A 282 -9.57 -3.26 -5.28
CA MET A 282 -10.74 -4.13 -5.09
C MET A 282 -10.94 -5.06 -6.29
N GLU A 283 -10.89 -4.54 -7.51
CA GLU A 283 -11.02 -5.31 -8.75
C GLU A 283 -9.96 -6.40 -8.86
N VAL A 284 -8.68 -6.04 -8.65
CA VAL A 284 -7.57 -7.00 -8.63
C VAL A 284 -7.75 -8.05 -7.52
N SER A 285 -8.30 -7.68 -6.36
CA SER A 285 -8.56 -8.63 -5.28
C SER A 285 -9.68 -9.63 -5.63
N MET A 286 -10.73 -9.17 -6.31
CA MET A 286 -11.83 -10.03 -6.77
C MET A 286 -11.36 -10.98 -7.86
N GLU A 287 -10.57 -10.50 -8.83
CA GLU A 287 -10.00 -11.35 -9.88
C GLU A 287 -9.08 -12.43 -9.28
N LEU A 288 -8.24 -12.04 -8.32
CA LEU A 288 -7.35 -12.98 -7.63
C LEU A 288 -8.13 -14.03 -6.84
N GLU A 289 -9.24 -13.66 -6.20
CA GLU A 289 -10.12 -14.61 -5.51
C GLU A 289 -10.81 -15.57 -6.49
N ALA A 290 -11.36 -15.06 -7.59
CA ALA A 290 -11.98 -15.87 -8.64
C ALA A 290 -10.98 -16.89 -9.22
N LYS A 291 -9.73 -16.46 -9.47
CA LYS A 291 -8.67 -17.34 -9.97
C LYS A 291 -8.23 -18.39 -8.96
N LYS A 292 -8.26 -18.08 -7.66
CA LYS A 292 -8.00 -19.08 -6.61
C LYS A 292 -9.11 -20.13 -6.57
N GLN A 293 -10.37 -19.73 -6.65
CA GLN A 293 -11.50 -20.65 -6.67
C GLN A 293 -11.46 -21.57 -7.91
N GLU A 294 -11.10 -21.02 -9.08
CA GLU A 294 -10.90 -21.80 -10.32
C GLU A 294 -9.78 -22.84 -10.14
N LEU A 295 -8.65 -22.44 -9.54
CA LEU A 295 -7.53 -23.35 -9.27
C LEU A 295 -7.94 -24.45 -8.30
N ASP A 296 -8.62 -24.12 -7.19
CA ASP A 296 -9.06 -25.10 -6.20
C ASP A 296 -10.04 -26.12 -6.81
N CYS A 297 -10.97 -25.66 -7.65
CA CYS A 297 -11.89 -26.54 -8.40
C CYS A 297 -11.13 -27.45 -9.37
N SER A 298 -10.19 -26.89 -10.15
CA SER A 298 -9.35 -27.66 -11.07
C SER A 298 -8.49 -28.69 -10.33
N GLU A 299 -7.95 -28.35 -9.16
CA GLU A 299 -7.15 -29.26 -8.35
C GLU A 299 -7.99 -30.41 -7.80
N GLN A 300 -9.22 -30.14 -7.35
CA GLN A 300 -10.16 -31.17 -6.91
C GLN A 300 -10.53 -32.12 -8.04
N LEU A 301 -10.81 -31.59 -9.25
CA LEU A 301 -11.08 -32.41 -10.44
C LEU A 301 -9.87 -33.27 -10.82
N ALA A 302 -8.66 -32.71 -10.80
CA ALA A 302 -7.43 -33.47 -11.07
C ALA A 302 -7.20 -34.58 -10.02
N LYS A 303 -7.47 -34.30 -8.75
CA LYS A 303 -7.41 -35.31 -7.68
C LYS A 303 -8.43 -36.43 -7.89
N ALA A 304 -9.67 -36.11 -8.27
CA ALA A 304 -10.68 -37.11 -8.58
C ALA A 304 -10.29 -37.97 -9.80
N ALA A 305 -9.75 -37.34 -10.85
CA ALA A 305 -9.30 -38.05 -12.06
C ALA A 305 -8.12 -38.99 -11.76
N THR A 306 -7.16 -38.56 -10.96
CA THR A 306 -6.02 -39.41 -10.56
C THR A 306 -6.46 -40.59 -9.69
N GLN A 307 -7.42 -40.40 -8.79
CA GLN A 307 -8.01 -41.50 -8.02
C GLN A 307 -8.76 -42.50 -8.91
N ALA A 308 -9.53 -42.02 -9.89
CA ALA A 308 -10.22 -42.88 -10.85
C ALA A 308 -9.24 -43.71 -11.69
N LEU A 309 -8.14 -43.10 -12.15
CA LEU A 309 -7.08 -43.81 -12.88
C LEU A 309 -6.40 -44.87 -12.01
N GLN A 310 -6.13 -44.58 -10.74
CA GLN A 310 -5.57 -45.56 -9.80
C GLN A 310 -6.50 -46.76 -9.60
N GLU A 311 -7.81 -46.54 -9.50
CA GLU A 311 -8.77 -47.63 -9.36
C GLU A 311 -8.88 -48.47 -10.64
N GLN A 312 -8.88 -47.83 -11.81
CA GLN A 312 -8.82 -48.55 -13.09
C GLN A 312 -7.55 -49.41 -13.19
N GLN A 313 -6.40 -48.88 -12.78
CA GLN A 313 -5.15 -49.65 -12.77
C GLN A 313 -5.24 -50.88 -11.87
N ARG A 314 -5.78 -50.74 -10.65
CA ARG A 314 -6.01 -51.88 -9.75
C ARG A 314 -6.93 -52.95 -10.37
N MET A 315 -7.93 -52.53 -11.13
CA MET A 315 -8.84 -53.46 -11.82
C MET A 315 -8.14 -54.20 -12.96
N ILE A 316 -7.23 -53.54 -13.68
CA ILE A 316 -6.37 -54.17 -14.70
C ILE A 316 -5.42 -55.18 -14.03
N ASP A 317 -4.73 -54.78 -12.97
CA ASP A 317 -3.78 -55.65 -12.26
C ASP A 317 -4.47 -56.92 -11.72
N LYS A 318 -5.69 -56.78 -11.19
CA LYS A 318 -6.53 -57.93 -10.76
C LYS A 318 -6.88 -58.85 -11.93
N LYS A 319 -7.24 -58.29 -13.09
CA LYS A 319 -7.54 -59.08 -14.30
C LYS A 319 -6.30 -59.84 -14.79
N ASP A 320 -5.15 -59.19 -14.81
CA ASP A 320 -3.89 -59.82 -15.21
C ASP A 320 -3.48 -60.94 -14.26
N ALA A 321 -3.68 -60.77 -12.95
CA ALA A 321 -3.46 -61.82 -11.97
C ALA A 321 -4.36 -63.04 -12.22
N LEU A 322 -5.64 -62.84 -12.56
CA LEU A 322 -6.56 -63.92 -12.93
C LEU A 322 -6.15 -64.61 -14.23
N ILE A 323 -5.74 -63.85 -15.25
CA ILE A 323 -5.23 -64.40 -16.52
C ILE A 323 -4.01 -65.28 -16.27
N ASN A 324 -3.06 -64.81 -15.47
CA ASN A 324 -1.85 -65.58 -15.13
C ASN A 324 -2.20 -66.86 -14.35
N ARG A 325 -3.19 -66.79 -13.45
CA ARG A 325 -3.70 -67.98 -12.76
C ARG A 325 -4.34 -68.98 -13.72
N ILE A 326 -5.17 -68.54 -14.66
CA ILE A 326 -5.79 -69.42 -15.67
C ILE A 326 -4.71 -70.06 -16.55
N LYS A 327 -3.73 -69.27 -17.03
CA LYS A 327 -2.60 -69.77 -17.82
C LYS A 327 -1.82 -70.85 -17.08
N SER A 328 -1.69 -70.78 -15.76
CA SER A 328 -1.02 -71.81 -14.96
C SER A 328 -1.81 -73.13 -14.81
N LEU A 329 -3.13 -73.09 -14.99
CA LEU A 329 -4.01 -74.27 -14.84
C LEU A 329 -4.21 -75.04 -16.14
N ILE A 330 -3.93 -74.43 -17.29
CA ILE A 330 -4.00 -75.09 -18.59
C ILE A 330 -2.57 -75.50 -18.94
N PRO A 331 -2.15 -76.75 -18.69
CA PRO A 331 -0.90 -77.25 -19.24
C PRO A 331 -1.04 -77.21 -20.76
N ILE A 332 -0.35 -76.28 -21.39
CA ILE A 332 -0.20 -76.29 -22.84
C ILE A 332 0.71 -77.49 -23.11
N GLU A 333 0.12 -78.61 -23.51
CA GLU A 333 0.87 -79.72 -24.09
C GLU A 333 1.59 -79.16 -25.32
N ALA A 334 2.91 -78.99 -25.16
CA ALA A 334 3.81 -78.52 -26.20
C ALA A 334 4.14 -79.63 -27.20
#